data_AF-A0A5E4L575-F1
#
_entry.id   AF-A0A5E4L575-F1
#
_cell.length_a   1.000
_cell.length_b   1.000
_cell.length_c   1.000
_cell.angle_alpha   90.00
_cell.angle_beta   90.00
_cell.angle_gamma   90.00
#
_symmetry.space_group_name_H-M   'P 1'
#
loop_
_entity.id
_entity.type
_entity.pdbx_description
1 polymer ?
#
loop_
_entity_poly.entity_id
_entity_poly.type
_entity_poly.pdbx_seq_one_letter_code
_entity_poly.pdbx_strand_id
1 'polypeptide(L)'
;MLLITGSIIGAFIGYLVGKYELRKIIPFHNEKKEEQMQMYFRKYGGVILLVSPWIPVVGDLAPMVAGIENYESKKFLVVISIAKIIKSIAIVYLLKEAIEWWRFFIK
;
A
#
# COMPACT_ATOMS: atom_id res chain seq x y z
N MET A 1 6.05 -16.37 6.03
CA MET A 1 5.66 -15.53 7.18
C MET A 1 6.63 -14.36 7.39
N LEU A 2 7.94 -14.58 7.60
CA LEU A 2 8.93 -13.50 7.81
C LEU A 2 8.90 -12.36 6.79
N LEU A 3 8.78 -12.67 5.49
CA LEU A 3 8.74 -11.67 4.41
C LEU A 3 7.52 -10.74 4.50
N ILE A 4 6.38 -11.25 4.94
CA ILE A 4 5.14 -10.48 5.06
C ILE A 4 5.27 -9.49 6.22
N THR A 5 5.78 -9.95 7.35
CA THR A 5 6.01 -9.11 8.53
C THR A 5 7.01 -8.00 8.24
N GLY A 6 8.14 -8.33 7.59
CA GLY A 6 9.12 -7.32 7.16
C GLY A 6 8.54 -6.30 6.19
N SER A 7 7.67 -6.73 5.28
CA SER A 7 7.01 -5.83 4.33
C SER A 7 5.94 -4.94 4.98
N ILE A 8 5.26 -5.41 6.04
CA ILE A 8 4.34 -4.59 6.85
C ILE A 8 5.14 -3.54 7.65
N ILE A 9 6.27 -3.93 8.24
CA ILE A 9 7.16 -3.02 8.97
C ILE A 9 7.71 -1.95 8.02
N GLY A 10 8.18 -2.34 6.84
CA GLY A 10 8.65 -1.39 5.82
C GLY A 10 7.56 -0.40 5.40
N ALA A 11 6.33 -0.88 5.18
CA ALA A 11 5.19 0.00 4.89
C ALA A 11 4.89 0.95 6.07
N PHE A 12 5.01 0.47 7.31
CA PHE A 12 4.81 1.31 8.50
C PHE A 12 5.90 2.39 8.64
N ILE A 13 7.15 2.07 8.31
CA ILE A 13 8.24 3.05 8.24
C ILE A 13 7.94 4.09 7.15
N GLY A 14 7.54 3.67 5.95
CA GLY A 14 7.15 4.59 4.88
C GLY A 14 6.00 5.52 5.30
N TYR A 15 5.02 5.00 6.04
CA TYR A 15 3.95 5.80 6.63
C TYR A 15 4.46 6.85 7.64
N LEU A 16 5.41 6.48 8.51
CA LEU A 16 6.02 7.42 9.45
C LEU A 16 6.82 8.51 8.72
N VAL A 17 7.63 8.12 7.73
CA VAL A 17 8.42 9.06 6.91
C VAL A 17 7.48 10.03 6.17
N GLY A 18 6.38 9.52 5.61
CA GLY A 18 5.29 10.33 5.03
C GLY A 18 4.75 11.37 6.00
N LYS A 19 4.42 10.93 7.21
CA LYS A 19 3.78 11.75 8.24
C LYS A 19 4.67 12.85 8.82
N TYR A 20 5.95 12.55 9.05
CA TYR A 20 6.86 13.47 9.76
C TYR A 20 7.80 14.24 8.85
N GLU A 21 8.28 13.62 7.77
CA GLU A 21 9.36 14.15 6.95
C GLU A 21 8.80 14.78 5.67
N LEU A 22 8.01 14.03 4.89
CA LEU A 22 7.41 14.54 3.66
C LEU A 22 6.35 15.61 3.90
N ARG A 23 5.54 15.47 4.94
CA ARG A 23 4.58 16.52 5.34
C ARG A 23 5.27 17.85 5.66
N LYS A 24 6.53 17.82 6.10
CA LYS A 24 7.31 19.02 6.41
C LYS A 24 8.05 19.58 5.18
N ILE A 25 8.43 18.70 4.26
CA ILE A 25 9.19 19.05 3.04
C ILE A 25 8.27 19.53 1.90
N ILE A 26 7.01 19.10 1.88
CA ILE A 26 6.03 19.51 0.87
C ILE A 26 5.19 20.66 1.45
N PRO A 27 5.56 21.94 1.22
CA PRO A 27 4.69 23.05 1.54
C PRO A 27 3.49 23.01 0.59
N PHE A 28 2.36 22.49 1.05
CA PHE A 28 1.10 22.57 0.33
C PHE A 28 0.69 24.04 0.20
N HIS A 29 1.05 24.65 -0.92
CA HIS A 29 0.80 26.07 -1.21
C HIS A 29 -0.69 26.44 -1.33
N ASN A 30 -1.60 25.46 -1.24
CA ASN A 30 -3.03 25.68 -1.43
C ASN A 30 -3.84 24.79 -0.49
N GLU A 31 -4.26 25.37 0.64
CA GLU A 31 -5.04 24.71 1.71
C GLU A 31 -6.34 24.07 1.19
N LYS A 32 -7.00 24.66 0.19
CA LYS A 32 -8.23 24.09 -0.41
C LYS A 32 -7.97 22.77 -1.14
N LYS A 33 -6.81 22.62 -1.77
CA LYS A 33 -6.41 21.37 -2.43
C LYS A 33 -6.04 20.31 -1.40
N GLU A 34 -5.43 20.72 -0.29
CA GLU A 34 -5.11 19.81 0.82
C GLU A 34 -6.40 19.25 1.45
N GLU A 35 -7.37 20.09 1.79
CA GLU A 35 -8.67 19.62 2.32
C GLU A 35 -9.40 18.69 1.37
N GLN A 36 -9.39 18.99 0.07
CA GLN A 36 -9.95 18.09 -0.94
C GLN A 36 -9.21 16.75 -0.95
N MET A 37 -7.89 16.75 -0.98
CA MET A 37 -7.09 15.53 -0.99
C MET A 37 -7.33 14.71 0.28
N GLN A 38 -7.39 15.36 1.45
CA GLN A 38 -7.72 14.73 2.72
C GLN A 38 -9.13 14.14 2.71
N MET A 39 -10.13 14.83 2.14
CA MET A 39 -11.48 14.28 1.99
C MET A 39 -11.51 13.06 1.07
N TYR A 40 -10.83 13.11 -0.08
CA TYR A 40 -10.70 11.97 -0.98
C TYR A 40 -9.98 10.81 -0.31
N PHE A 41 -8.90 11.06 0.44
CA PHE A 41 -8.14 10.03 1.14
C PHE A 41 -8.89 9.50 2.37
N ARG A 42 -9.69 10.30 3.06
CA ARG A 42 -10.61 9.81 4.10
C ARG A 42 -11.66 8.87 3.54
N LYS A 43 -12.22 9.19 2.37
CA LYS A 43 -13.30 8.40 1.75
C LYS A 43 -12.79 7.17 1.00
N TYR A 44 -11.68 7.30 0.28
CA TYR A 44 -11.13 6.27 -0.61
C TYR A 44 -9.79 5.68 -0.15
N GLY A 45 -9.16 6.20 0.90
CA GLY A 45 -7.83 5.76 1.35
C GLY A 45 -7.76 4.26 1.65
N GLY A 46 -8.82 3.68 2.20
CA GLY A 46 -8.91 2.23 2.40
C GLY A 46 -8.88 1.45 1.06
N VAL A 47 -9.62 1.90 0.06
CA VAL A 47 -9.61 1.29 -1.28
C VAL A 47 -8.26 1.48 -1.97
N ILE A 48 -7.69 2.69 -1.89
CA ILE A 48 -6.37 3.01 -2.45
C ILE A 48 -5.30 2.11 -1.82
N LEU A 49 -5.32 1.91 -0.50
CA LEU A 49 -4.38 1.04 0.21
C LEU A 49 -4.58 -0.45 -0.09
N LEU A 50 -5.80 -0.89 -0.40
CA LEU A 50 -6.06 -2.26 -0.86
C LEU A 50 -5.53 -2.50 -2.27
N VAL A 51 -5.67 -1.51 -3.15
CA VAL A 51 -5.29 -1.62 -4.57
C VAL A 51 -3.81 -1.31 -4.79
N SER A 52 -3.18 -0.52 -3.91
CA SER A 52 -1.78 -0.10 -4.05
C SER A 52 -0.79 -1.25 -4.27
N PRO A 53 -0.89 -2.43 -3.61
CA PRO A 53 0.13 -3.47 -3.77
C PRO A 53 0.15 -4.12 -5.16
N TRP A 54 -0.90 -3.92 -5.96
CA TRP A 54 -0.99 -4.42 -7.34
C TRP A 54 -0.14 -3.62 -8.31
N ILE A 55 0.19 -2.37 -7.95
CA ILE A 55 1.01 -1.48 -8.77
C ILE A 55 2.35 -1.30 -8.05
N PRO A 56 3.49 -1.77 -8.61
CA PRO A 56 4.78 -1.77 -7.94
C PRO A 56 5.17 -0.41 -7.35
N VAL A 57 4.95 0.68 -8.11
CA VAL A 57 5.30 2.05 -7.69
C VAL A 57 4.32 2.61 -6.66
N VAL A 58 3.01 2.37 -6.84
CA VAL A 58 1.98 2.91 -5.94
C VAL A 58 1.97 2.15 -4.61
N GLY A 59 2.32 0.86 -4.61
CA GLY A 59 2.40 0.03 -3.40
C GLY A 59 3.34 0.59 -2.35
N ASP A 60 4.48 1.12 -2.78
CA ASP A 60 5.51 1.68 -1.89
C ASP A 60 5.24 3.16 -1.53
N LEU A 61 4.60 3.90 -2.44
CA LEU A 61 4.22 5.30 -2.19
C LEU A 61 2.93 5.44 -1.37
N ALA A 62 2.00 4.50 -1.46
CA ALA A 62 0.71 4.59 -0.77
C ALA A 62 0.83 4.69 0.77
N PRO A 63 1.75 3.98 1.45
CA PRO A 63 2.04 4.21 2.86
C PRO A 63 2.49 5.64 3.14
N MET A 64 3.38 6.19 2.31
CA MET A 64 3.90 7.54 2.46
C MET A 64 2.77 8.57 2.30
N VAL A 65 1.92 8.42 1.29
CA VAL A 65 0.75 9.29 1.07
C VAL A 65 -0.25 9.17 2.22
N ALA A 66 -0.53 7.96 2.69
CA ALA A 66 -1.38 7.77 3.87
C ALA A 66 -0.82 8.46 5.13
N GLY A 67 0.51 8.51 5.26
CA GLY A 67 1.20 9.25 6.31
C GLY A 67 1.04 10.77 6.18
N ILE A 68 1.24 11.30 4.98
CA ILE A 68 1.09 12.74 4.67
C ILE A 68 -0.33 13.22 5.01
N GLU A 69 -1.34 12.45 4.62
CA GLU A 69 -2.76 12.73 4.86
C GLU A 69 -3.20 12.42 6.31
N ASN A 70 -2.28 12.01 7.19
CA ASN A 70 -2.51 11.67 8.59
C ASN A 70 -3.65 10.64 8.78
N TYR A 71 -3.70 9.64 7.89
CA TYR A 71 -4.70 8.58 7.92
C TYR A 71 -4.59 7.78 9.22
N GLU A 72 -5.71 7.24 9.72
CA GLU A 72 -5.70 6.56 11.01
C GLU A 72 -4.79 5.31 10.96
N SER A 73 -3.69 5.34 11.74
CA SER A 73 -2.64 4.31 11.69
C SER A 73 -3.16 2.89 11.93
N LYS A 74 -4.16 2.74 12.79
CA LYS A 74 -4.85 1.46 13.04
C LYS A 74 -5.55 0.94 11.79
N LYS A 75 -6.33 1.80 11.11
CA LYS A 75 -7.03 1.44 9.87
C LYS A 75 -6.04 1.14 8.75
N PHE A 76 -5.00 1.96 8.61
CA PHE A 76 -3.92 1.72 7.66
C PHE A 76 -3.32 0.31 7.84
N LEU A 77 -2.94 -0.04 9.08
CA LEU A 77 -2.27 -1.30 9.35
C LEU A 77 -3.17 -2.52 9.06
N VAL A 78 -4.46 -2.43 9.41
CA VAL A 78 -5.44 -3.48 9.11
C VAL A 78 -5.59 -3.65 7.60
N VAL A 79 -5.80 -2.54 6.88
CA VAL A 79 -6.03 -2.54 5.44
C VAL A 79 -4.81 -3.04 4.67
N ILE A 80 -3.61 -2.55 4.97
CA ILE A 80 -2.39 -2.96 4.28
C ILE A 80 -2.03 -4.42 4.55
N SER A 81 -2.35 -4.92 5.75
CA SER A 81 -2.16 -6.34 6.08
C SER A 81 -3.08 -7.22 5.24
N ILE A 82 -4.37 -6.86 5.15
CA ILE A 82 -5.34 -7.56 4.27
C ILE A 82 -4.87 -7.50 2.81
N ALA A 83 -4.45 -6.33 2.34
CA ALA A 83 -3.98 -6.14 0.96
C ALA A 83 -2.79 -7.04 0.62
N LYS A 84 -1.79 -7.12 1.50
CA LYS A 84 -0.62 -7.98 1.32
C LYS A 84 -0.96 -9.48 1.39
N ILE A 85 -1.92 -9.87 2.22
CA ILE A 85 -2.42 -11.26 2.28
C ILE A 85 -3.11 -11.61 0.96
N ILE A 86 -4.03 -10.77 0.48
CA ILE A 86 -4.73 -10.98 -0.80
C ILE A 86 -3.73 -11.09 -1.95
N LYS A 87 -2.77 -10.17 -2.04
CA LYS A 87 -1.70 -10.21 -3.06
C LYS A 87 -0.91 -11.51 -2.98
N SER A 88 -0.53 -11.94 -1.79
CA SER A 88 0.26 -13.17 -1.62
C SER A 88 -0.53 -14.41 -2.07
N ILE A 89 -1.81 -14.50 -1.71
CA ILE A 89 -2.69 -15.59 -2.15
C ILE A 89 -2.83 -15.57 -3.67
N ALA A 90 -3.14 -14.41 -4.26
CA ALA A 90 -3.30 -14.27 -5.71
C ALA A 90 -2.04 -14.68 -6.48
N ILE A 91 -0.86 -14.23 -6.04
CA ILE A 91 0.42 -14.60 -6.65
C ILE A 91 0.64 -16.11 -6.56
N VAL A 92 0.40 -16.73 -5.40
CA VAL A 92 0.59 -18.19 -5.23
C VAL A 92 -0.31 -18.99 -6.17
N TYR A 93 -1.58 -18.61 -6.31
CA TYR A 93 -2.50 -19.26 -7.25
C TYR A 93 -2.03 -19.11 -8.70
N LEU A 94 -1.64 -17.90 -9.10
CA LEU A 94 -1.18 -17.59 -10.45
C LEU A 94 0.12 -18.33 -10.78
N LEU A 95 1.03 -18.45 -9.80
CA LEU A 95 2.27 -19.21 -9.93
C LEU A 95 1.99 -20.70 -10.10
N LYS A 96 1.04 -21.26 -9.34
CA LYS A 96 0.67 -22.67 -9.42
C LYS A 96 0.16 -23.03 -10.81
N GLU A 97 -0.73 -22.20 -11.36
CA GLU A 97 -1.27 -22.38 -12.71
C GLU A 97 -0.17 -22.27 -13.77
N ALA A 98 0.72 -21.26 -13.63
CA ALA A 98 1.85 -21.09 -14.52
C ALA A 98 2.84 -22.28 -14.50
N ILE A 99 3.10 -22.85 -13.32
CA ILE A 99 3.96 -24.03 -13.15
C ILE A 99 3.34 -25.27 -13.80
N GLU A 100 2.03 -25.49 -13.60
CA GLU A 100 1.30 -26.61 -14.24
C GLU A 100 1.36 -26.48 -15.77
N TRP A 101 1.14 -25.28 -16.31
CA TRP A 101 1.20 -24.99 -17.74
C TRP A 101 2.61 -25.19 -18.30
N TRP A 102 3.64 -24.72 -17.59
CA TRP A 102 5.04 -24.91 -17.94
C TRP A 102 5.45 -26.39 -17.94
N ARG A 103 4.93 -27.17 -16.98
CA ARG A 103 5.18 -28.62 -16.88
C ARG A 103 4.51 -29.40 -18.02
N PHE A 104 3.41 -28.90 -18.57
CA PHE A 104 2.76 -29.45 -19.76
C PHE A 104 3.55 -29.18 -21.04
N PHE A 105 4.17 -28.00 -21.17
CA PHE A 105 5.01 -27.64 -22.34
C PHE A 105 6.38 -28.32 -22.39
N ILE A 106 6.94 -28.67 -21.22
CA ILE A 106 8.24 -29.38 -21.13
C ILE A 106 8.12 -30.88 -21.41
N LYS A 107 6.91 -31.44 -21.42
CA LYS A 107 6.65 -32.86 -21.71
C LYS A 107 6.32 -33.07 -23.17
#